data_AF-A0A956YU61-F1
#
_entry.id   AF-A0A956YU61-F1
#
_cell.length_a   1.000
_cell.length_b   1.000
_cell.length_c   1.000
_cell.angle_alpha   90.00
_cell.angle_beta   90.00
_cell.angle_gamma   90.00
#
_symmetry.space_group_name_H-M   'P 1'
#
loop_
_entity.id
_entity.type
_entity.pdbx_description
1 polymer ?
#
loop_
_entity_poly.entity_id
_entity_poly.type
_entity_poly.pdbx_seq_one_letter_code
_entity_poly.pdbx_strand_id
1 'polypeptide(L)'
;MRKFVLLVIALVAILIVAAVPASAQEPTIADIVVQAASDDPAEFTILLAAVQAADPSILAALSDPSASLTVFAPTDAAFERLLSRLGISASDLLS
;
A
#
# COMPACT_ATOMS: atom_id res chain seq x y z
N MET A 1 -44.86 -6.29 -23.10
CA MET A 1 -43.66 -6.95 -23.67
C MET A 1 -42.48 -5.98 -23.82
N ARG A 2 -42.57 -4.87 -24.56
CA ARG A 2 -41.48 -3.87 -24.76
C ARG A 2 -40.86 -3.30 -23.46
N LYS A 3 -41.69 -2.98 -22.47
CA LYS A 3 -41.26 -2.45 -21.16
C LYS A 3 -40.52 -3.48 -20.28
N PHE A 4 -40.84 -4.77 -20.46
CA PHE A 4 -40.15 -5.86 -19.76
C PHE A 4 -38.78 -6.14 -20.39
N VAL A 5 -38.69 -6.08 -21.73
CA VAL A 5 -37.43 -6.21 -22.49
C VAL A 5 -36.45 -5.08 -22.10
N LEU A 6 -36.92 -3.84 -22.00
CA LEU A 6 -36.08 -2.71 -21.57
C LEU A 6 -35.57 -2.85 -20.14
N LEU A 7 -36.38 -3.41 -19.23
CA LEU A 7 -36.01 -3.59 -17.83
C LEU A 7 -34.98 -4.71 -17.65
N VAL A 8 -35.08 -5.78 -18.45
CA VAL A 8 -34.07 -6.86 -18.49
C VAL A 8 -32.75 -6.36 -19.07
N ILE A 9 -32.77 -5.56 -20.14
CA ILE A 9 -31.54 -4.98 -20.71
C ILE A 9 -30.86 -4.03 -19.71
N ALA A 10 -31.63 -3.21 -19.00
CA ALA A 10 -31.09 -2.33 -17.96
C ALA A 10 -30.47 -3.12 -16.79
N LEU A 11 -31.13 -4.20 -16.35
CA LEU A 11 -30.60 -5.09 -15.30
C LEU A 11 -29.30 -5.77 -15.74
N VAL A 12 -29.24 -6.25 -16.99
CA VAL A 12 -28.04 -6.87 -17.57
C VAL A 12 -26.91 -5.84 -17.72
N ALA A 13 -27.21 -4.62 -18.13
CA ALA A 13 -26.22 -3.54 -18.23
C ALA A 13 -25.65 -3.17 -16.85
N ILE A 14 -26.50 -3.10 -15.80
CA ILE A 14 -26.06 -2.85 -14.42
C ILE A 14 -25.18 -4.01 -13.91
N LEU A 15 -25.52 -5.25 -14.24
CA LEU A 15 -24.74 -6.43 -13.87
C LEU A 15 -23.35 -6.45 -14.55
N ILE A 16 -23.26 -5.96 -15.79
CA ILE A 16 -21.99 -5.89 -16.54
C ILE A 16 -21.07 -4.79 -15.98
N VAL A 17 -21.61 -3.64 -15.55
CA VAL A 17 -20.82 -2.58 -14.90
C VAL A 17 -20.23 -3.04 -13.55
N ALA A 18 -20.94 -3.92 -12.82
CA ALA A 18 -20.43 -4.52 -11.59
C ALA A 18 -19.34 -5.60 -11.81
N ALA A 19 -19.13 -6.03 -13.06
CA ALA A 19 -18.19 -7.09 -13.41
C ALA A 19 -16.90 -6.57 -14.08
N VAL A 20 -16.64 -5.26 -14.07
CA VAL A 20 -15.32 -4.74 -14.48
C VAL A 20 -14.29 -5.25 -13.47
N PRO A 21 -13.31 -6.08 -13.87
CA PRO A 21 -12.26 -6.51 -12.95
C PRO A 21 -11.46 -5.28 -12.54
N ALA A 22 -11.44 -4.97 -11.24
CA ALA A 22 -10.68 -3.87 -10.64
C ALA A 22 -9.15 -4.13 -10.62
N SER A 23 -8.62 -4.83 -11.62
CA SER A 23 -7.33 -5.50 -11.59
C SER A 23 -6.38 -4.99 -12.67
N ALA A 24 -6.15 -3.67 -12.71
CA ALA A 24 -5.11 -3.06 -13.54
C ALA A 24 -4.47 -1.82 -12.87
N GLN A 25 -4.62 -1.67 -11.56
CA GLN A 25 -3.90 -0.65 -10.81
C GLN A 25 -2.48 -1.18 -10.56
N GLU A 26 -1.45 -0.44 -10.98
CA GLU A 26 -0.08 -0.75 -10.56
C GLU A 26 0.01 -0.64 -9.02
N PRO A 27 0.76 -1.53 -8.35
CA PRO A 27 0.90 -1.49 -6.90
C PRO A 27 1.52 -0.15 -6.48
N THR A 28 0.92 0.47 -5.46
CA THR A 28 1.48 1.70 -4.88
C THR A 28 2.74 1.39 -4.09
N ILE A 29 3.50 2.42 -3.73
CA ILE A 29 4.70 2.22 -2.92
C ILE A 29 4.35 1.67 -1.54
N ALA A 30 3.21 2.11 -0.97
CA ALA A 30 2.69 1.56 0.27
C ALA A 30 2.38 0.05 0.14
N ASP A 31 1.78 -0.37 -0.99
CA ASP A 31 1.51 -1.79 -1.24
C ASP A 31 2.80 -2.62 -1.33
N ILE A 32 3.82 -2.08 -2.01
CA ILE A 32 5.14 -2.73 -2.12
C ILE A 32 5.77 -2.95 -0.74
N VAL A 33 5.73 -1.93 0.14
CA VAL A 33 6.31 -2.04 1.49
C VAL A 33 5.54 -3.03 2.36
N VAL A 34 4.21 -3.00 2.31
CA VAL A 34 3.36 -3.94 3.08
C VAL A 34 3.57 -5.38 2.61
N GLN A 35 3.68 -5.59 1.30
CA GLN A 35 3.93 -6.90 0.73
C GLN A 35 5.30 -7.43 1.16
N ALA A 36 6.36 -6.64 0.99
CA ALA A 36 7.72 -7.06 1.38
C ALA A 36 7.86 -7.34 2.89
N ALA A 37 7.12 -6.60 3.73
CA ALA A 37 7.06 -6.86 5.17
C ALA A 37 6.32 -8.16 5.53
N SER A 38 5.55 -8.72 4.60
CA SER A 38 4.78 -9.96 4.76
C SER A 38 5.41 -11.17 4.04
N ASP A 39 6.50 -10.96 3.29
CA ASP A 39 7.22 -12.01 2.57
C ASP A 39 8.12 -12.86 3.50
N ASP A 40 8.73 -13.92 2.95
CA ASP A 40 9.72 -14.76 3.63
C ASP A 40 11.02 -14.83 2.79
N PRO A 41 12.12 -14.15 3.22
CA PRO A 41 12.26 -13.41 4.46
C PRO A 41 11.55 -12.05 4.44
N ALA A 42 10.99 -11.64 5.58
CA ALA A 42 10.37 -10.33 5.73
C ALA A 42 11.42 -9.21 5.70
N GLU A 43 11.15 -8.14 4.96
CA GLU A 43 12.00 -6.96 4.84
C GLU A 43 11.17 -5.68 4.95
N PHE A 44 11.82 -4.55 5.26
CA PHE A 44 11.19 -3.23 5.45
C PHE A 44 10.14 -3.17 6.58
N THR A 45 10.21 -4.07 7.55
CA THR A 45 9.30 -4.07 8.71
C THR A 45 9.46 -2.81 9.57
N ILE A 46 10.70 -2.34 9.76
CA ILE A 46 10.99 -1.11 10.51
C ILE A 46 10.55 0.11 9.71
N LEU A 47 10.71 0.09 8.39
CA LEU A 47 10.22 1.16 7.51
C LEU A 47 8.70 1.25 7.55
N LEU A 48 7.97 0.13 7.51
CA LEU A 48 6.52 0.11 7.62
C LEU A 48 6.06 0.73 8.94
N ALA A 49 6.69 0.34 10.05
CA ALA A 49 6.41 0.92 11.36
C ALA A 49 6.72 2.44 11.38
N ALA A 50 7.80 2.87 10.74
CA ALA A 50 8.15 4.28 10.62
C ALA A 50 7.12 5.09 9.82
N VAL A 51 6.64 4.55 8.69
CA VAL A 51 5.59 5.20 7.88
C VAL A 51 4.27 5.30 8.65
N GLN A 52 3.94 4.28 9.46
CA GLN A 52 2.74 4.28 10.32
C GLN A 52 2.85 5.27 11.49
N ALA A 53 4.05 5.46 12.05
CA ALA A 53 4.30 6.43 13.11
C ALA A 53 4.44 7.86 12.60
N ALA A 54 4.78 8.05 11.32
CA ALA A 54 4.94 9.36 10.70
C ALA A 54 3.60 10.07 10.46
N ASP A 55 3.69 11.27 9.88
CA ASP A 55 2.51 12.05 9.51
C ASP A 55 1.63 11.28 8.50
N PRO A 56 0.29 11.26 8.67
CA PRO A 56 -0.63 10.58 7.76
C PRO A 56 -0.50 11.00 6.29
N SER A 57 0.00 12.20 6.01
CA SER A 57 0.28 12.69 4.66
C SER A 57 1.37 11.88 3.96
N ILE A 58 2.31 11.26 4.68
CA ILE A 58 3.33 10.38 4.09
C ILE A 58 2.68 9.11 3.57
N LEU A 59 1.86 8.45 4.39
CA LEU A 59 1.12 7.27 3.93
C LEU A 59 0.22 7.62 2.75
N ALA A 60 -0.48 8.76 2.81
CA ALA A 60 -1.32 9.22 1.71
C ALA A 60 -0.53 9.44 0.41
N ALA A 61 0.68 10.03 0.49
CA ALA A 61 1.54 10.22 -0.67
C ALA A 61 2.09 8.90 -1.24
N LEU A 62 2.44 7.94 -0.37
CA LEU A 62 2.93 6.62 -0.79
C LEU A 62 1.83 5.72 -1.36
N SER A 63 0.58 5.96 -0.96
CA SER A 63 -0.62 5.30 -1.48
C SER A 63 -1.24 6.01 -2.69
N ASP A 64 -0.68 7.13 -3.16
CA ASP A 64 -1.19 7.81 -4.36
C ASP A 64 -0.67 7.14 -5.64
N PRO A 65 -1.54 6.45 -6.41
CA PRO A 65 -1.15 5.78 -7.65
C PRO A 65 -0.76 6.75 -8.77
N SER A 66 -1.11 8.04 -8.65
CA SER A 66 -0.79 9.07 -9.65
C SER A 66 0.53 9.78 -9.35
N ALA A 67 1.12 9.53 -8.17
CA ALA A 67 2.33 10.20 -7.74
C ALA A 67 3.58 9.49 -8.32
N SER A 68 4.46 10.26 -8.96
CA SER A 68 5.77 9.77 -9.40
C SER A 68 6.80 10.09 -8.32
N LEU A 69 7.06 9.11 -7.45
CA LEU A 69 7.97 9.24 -6.31
C LEU A 69 9.15 8.29 -6.44
N THR A 70 10.29 8.67 -5.87
CA THR A 70 11.43 7.79 -5.67
C THR A 70 11.74 7.75 -4.18
N VAL A 71 11.55 6.58 -3.57
CA VAL A 71 11.72 6.40 -2.12
C VAL A 71 13.03 5.68 -1.86
N PHE A 72 13.90 6.31 -1.07
CA PHE A 72 15.12 5.68 -0.56
C PHE A 72 14.78 4.87 0.69
N ALA A 73 14.31 3.64 0.49
CA ALA A 73 13.90 2.72 1.55
C ALA A 73 15.13 1.96 2.12
N PRO A 74 15.56 2.24 3.37
CA PRO A 74 16.60 1.45 4.03
C PRO A 74 16.05 0.07 4.41
N THR A 75 16.89 -0.97 4.32
CA THR A 75 16.54 -2.33 4.79
C THR A 75 16.50 -2.41 6.32
N ASP A 76 15.91 -3.46 6.86
CA ASP A 76 15.85 -3.66 8.31
C ASP A 76 17.25 -3.79 8.91
N ALA A 77 18.17 -4.48 8.23
CA ALA A 77 19.58 -4.54 8.61
C ALA A 77 20.27 -3.17 8.64
N ALA A 78 19.86 -2.20 7.81
CA ALA A 78 20.40 -0.85 7.86
C ALA A 78 19.94 -0.10 9.12
N PHE A 79 18.67 -0.26 9.51
CA PHE A 79 18.14 0.27 10.76
C PHE A 79 18.81 -0.38 11.97
N GLU A 80 18.94 -1.69 12.01
CA GLU A 80 19.60 -2.41 13.11
C GLU A 80 21.05 -1.94 13.34
N ARG A 81 21.79 -1.68 12.26
CA ARG A 81 23.14 -1.10 12.33
C ARG A 81 23.15 0.30 12.92
N LEU A 82 22.14 1.11 12.64
CA LEU A 82 22.00 2.45 13.23
C LEU A 82 21.65 2.37 14.71
N LEU A 83 20.63 1.58 15.06
CA LEU A 83 20.18 1.34 16.43
C LEU A 83 21.32 0.82 17.31
N SER A 84 22.11 -0.12 16.80
CA SER A 84 23.29 -0.66 17.49
C SER A 84 24.35 0.40 17.77
N ARG A 85 24.55 1.37 16.87
CA ARG A 85 25.51 2.48 17.09
C ARG A 85 25.01 3.49 18.11
N LEU A 86 23.70 3.73 18.12
CA LEU A 86 23.06 4.69 19.02
C LEU A 86 22.79 4.10 20.41
N GLY A 87 22.77 2.77 20.53
CA GLY A 87 22.44 2.07 21.77
C GLY A 87 20.97 2.21 22.17
N ILE A 88 20.07 2.38 21.19
CA ILE A 88 18.62 2.57 21.39
C ILE A 88 17.85 1.48 20.63
N SER A 89 16.58 1.28 21.00
CA SER A 89 15.67 0.34 20.33
C SER A 89 14.89 1.01 19.19
N ALA A 90 14.26 0.21 18.32
CA ALA A 90 13.39 0.75 17.26
C ALA A 90 12.21 1.54 17.83
N SER A 91 11.65 1.12 18.96
CA SER A 91 10.59 1.86 19.65
C SER A 91 11.05 3.23 20.13
N ASP A 92 12.31 3.36 20.58
CA ASP A 92 12.86 4.66 21.01
C ASP A 92 13.10 5.61 19.83
N LEU A 93 13.25 5.06 18.61
CA LEU A 93 13.41 5.83 17.39
C LEU A 93 12.06 6.30 16.82
N LEU A 94 10.97 5.58 17.12
CA LEU A 94 9.64 5.78 16.54
C LEU A 94 8.64 6.47 17.50
N SER A 95 9.07 6.77 18.71
CA SER A 95 8.28 7.43 19.76
C SER A 95 8.24 8.95 19.65
#